data_AF-A0A7Z7ESG9-F1
#
_entry.id   AF-A0A7Z7ESG9-F1
#
_cell.length_a   1.000
_cell.length_b   1.000
_cell.length_c   1.000
_cell.angle_alpha   90.00
_cell.angle_beta   90.00
_cell.angle_gamma   90.00
#
_symmetry.space_group_name_H-M   'P 1'
#
loop_
_entity.id
_entity.type
_entity.pdbx_description
1 polymer ?
#
loop_
_entity_poly.entity_id
_entity_poly.type
_entity_poly.pdbx_seq_one_letter_code
_entity_poly.pdbx_strand_id
1 'polypeptide(L)'
;MNSKPHHQLTHAQRQLLGALGIPEWRARTSEPVSTKTTMSYLRIGQWLIAAPEFPIPSPAWFTDFCQTLALMQTEEVSAAPVEVSASIAQRWQREKLIEFQEPLPTVPSYDHKRAWWKHLCQPR
;
A
#
# COMPACT_ATOMS: atom_id res chain seq x y z
N MET A 1 -34.07 2.55 13.56
CA MET A 1 -32.75 1.94 13.30
C MET A 1 -32.96 0.74 12.40
N ASN A 2 -32.70 0.87 11.09
CA ASN A 2 -32.94 -0.19 10.11
C ASN A 2 -31.61 -0.79 9.68
N SER A 3 -31.23 -1.93 10.26
CA SER A 3 -30.13 -2.75 9.78
C SER A 3 -30.51 -3.32 8.41
N LYS A 4 -29.79 -2.92 7.36
CA LYS A 4 -29.94 -3.51 6.03
C LYS A 4 -29.54 -4.99 6.08
N PRO A 5 -30.29 -5.91 5.45
CA PRO A 5 -29.89 -7.30 5.35
C PRO A 5 -28.62 -7.41 4.48
N HIS A 6 -27.58 -8.05 5.00
CA HIS A 6 -26.46 -8.52 4.18
C HIS A 6 -27.01 -9.53 3.16
N HIS A 7 -27.03 -9.16 1.89
CA HIS A 7 -27.41 -10.07 0.80
C HIS A 7 -26.43 -11.24 0.76
N GLN A 8 -26.82 -12.38 1.33
CA GLN A 8 -26.11 -13.64 1.14
C GLN A 8 -26.45 -14.19 -0.25
N LEU A 9 -25.42 -14.60 -1.01
CA LEU A 9 -25.61 -15.24 -2.31
C LEU A 9 -26.33 -16.58 -2.15
N THR A 10 -27.33 -16.82 -3.00
CA THR A 10 -28.03 -18.10 -3.05
C THR A 10 -27.09 -19.21 -3.56
N HIS A 11 -27.42 -20.46 -3.28
CA HIS A 11 -26.62 -21.61 -3.71
C HIS A 11 -26.43 -21.66 -5.24
N ALA A 12 -27.49 -21.35 -6.00
CA ALA A 12 -27.44 -21.30 -7.46
C ALA A 12 -26.49 -20.21 -7.98
N GLN A 13 -26.46 -19.03 -7.33
CA GLN A 13 -25.54 -17.96 -7.69
C GLN A 13 -24.08 -18.36 -7.43
N ARG A 14 -23.80 -19.05 -6.32
CA ARG A 14 -22.46 -19.56 -6.00
C ARG A 14 -22.00 -20.61 -7.01
N GLN A 15 -22.87 -21.53 -7.42
CA GLN A 15 -22.52 -22.52 -8.45
C GLN A 15 -22.27 -21.89 -9.82
N LEU A 16 -23.06 -20.89 -10.22
CA LEU A 16 -22.87 -20.18 -11.49
C LEU A 16 -21.54 -19.40 -11.52
N LEU A 17 -21.20 -18.71 -10.42
CA LEU A 17 -19.92 -18.02 -10.29
C LEU A 17 -18.74 -19.00 -10.34
N GLY A 18 -18.86 -20.16 -9.68
CA GLY A 18 -17.86 -21.23 -9.76
C GLY A 18 -17.71 -21.79 -11.18
N ALA A 19 -18.80 -21.97 -11.92
CA ALA A 19 -18.78 -22.43 -13.31
C ALA A 19 -18.13 -21.41 -14.27
N LEU A 20 -18.21 -20.11 -13.95
CA LEU A 20 -17.53 -19.04 -14.68
C LEU A 20 -16.05 -18.87 -14.29
N GLY A 21 -15.53 -19.72 -13.39
CA GLY A 21 -14.15 -19.62 -12.90
C GLY A 21 -13.91 -18.40 -11.99
N ILE A 22 -14.97 -17.76 -11.49
CA ILE A 22 -14.85 -16.63 -10.58
C ILE A 22 -14.69 -17.19 -9.16
N PRO A 23 -13.51 -17.02 -8.51
CA PRO A 23 -13.31 -17.50 -7.15
C PRO A 23 -14.26 -16.77 -6.20
N GLU A 24 -14.78 -17.47 -5.19
CA GLU A 24 -15.63 -16.87 -4.16
C GLU A 24 -14.78 -15.95 -3.26
N TRP A 25 -14.97 -14.63 -3.38
CA TRP A 25 -14.31 -13.65 -2.51
C TRP A 25 -14.99 -13.71 -1.13
N ARG A 26 -14.42 -14.47 -0.21
CA ARG A 26 -14.90 -14.47 1.18
C ARG A 26 -14.34 -13.23 1.89
N ALA A 27 -15.22 -12.48 2.55
CA ALA A 27 -14.80 -11.52 3.55
C ALA A 27 -13.94 -12.30 4.56
N ARG A 28 -12.67 -11.89 4.72
CA ARG A 28 -11.84 -12.46 5.78
C ARG A 28 -12.56 -12.14 7.08
N THR A 29 -12.99 -13.16 7.80
CA THR A 29 -13.39 -13.00 9.20
C THR A 29 -12.25 -12.27 9.88
N SER A 30 -12.53 -11.07 10.35
CA SER A 30 -11.62 -10.23 11.10
C SER A 30 -11.24 -10.98 12.38
N GLU A 31 -10.22 -11.82 12.30
CA GLU A 31 -9.48 -12.20 13.50
C GLU A 31 -8.99 -10.90 14.14
N PRO A 32 -9.07 -10.76 15.47
CA PRO A 32 -8.55 -9.58 16.15
C PRO A 32 -7.06 -9.47 15.83
N VAL A 33 -6.74 -8.59 14.89
CA VAL A 33 -5.37 -8.28 14.51
C VAL A 33 -4.71 -7.74 15.77
N SER A 34 -3.71 -8.47 16.25
CA SER A 34 -2.84 -8.06 17.35
C SER A 34 -2.51 -6.57 17.21
N THR A 35 -2.62 -5.79 18.29
CA THR A 35 -2.43 -4.33 18.34
C THR A 35 -1.01 -3.85 18.00
N LYS A 36 -0.17 -4.72 17.40
CA LYS A 36 1.06 -4.29 16.76
C LYS A 36 0.70 -3.60 15.45
N THR A 37 0.94 -2.30 15.39
CA THR A 37 0.95 -1.52 14.16
C THR A 37 1.74 -2.28 13.09
N THR A 38 1.03 -2.94 12.18
CA THR A 38 1.65 -3.81 11.19
C THR A 38 2.08 -2.90 10.05
N MET A 39 3.40 -2.77 9.85
CA MET A 39 3.91 -2.00 8.73
C MET A 39 3.54 -2.67 7.41
N SER A 40 3.05 -1.86 6.49
CA SER A 40 2.81 -2.21 5.08
C SER A 40 3.99 -1.75 4.24
N TYR A 41 4.28 -2.47 3.16
CA TYR A 41 5.46 -2.22 2.32
C TYR A 41 5.10 -2.11 0.84
N LEU A 42 5.48 -1.00 0.20
CA LEU A 42 5.33 -0.77 -1.23
C LEU A 42 6.68 -0.60 -1.90
N ARG A 43 6.96 -1.42 -2.92
CA ARG A 43 8.15 -1.32 -3.75
C ARG A 43 7.86 -0.46 -4.99
N ILE A 44 8.77 0.48 -5.28
CA ILE A 44 8.77 1.30 -6.49
C ILE A 44 10.17 1.25 -7.09
N GLY A 45 10.35 0.35 -8.05
CA GLY A 45 11.66 -0.04 -8.56
C GLY A 45 12.61 -0.49 -7.45
N GLN A 46 13.73 0.21 -7.27
CA GLN A 46 14.70 -0.07 -6.20
C GLN A 46 14.32 0.50 -4.83
N TRP A 47 13.34 1.40 -4.77
CA TRP A 47 12.90 2.01 -3.50
C TRP A 47 11.85 1.14 -2.82
N LEU A 48 11.93 1.09 -1.49
CA LEU A 48 10.91 0.51 -0.64
C LEU A 48 10.34 1.58 0.27
N ILE A 49 9.02 1.69 0.30
CA ILE A 49 8.29 2.53 1.23
C ILE A 49 7.69 1.64 2.31
N ALA A 50 7.95 1.94 3.58
CA ALA A 50 7.32 1.33 4.73
C ALA A 50 6.42 2.36 5.41
N ALA A 51 5.16 2.01 5.67
CA ALA A 51 4.22 2.84 6.42
C ALA A 51 3.19 1.97 7.14
N PRO A 52 2.61 2.40 8.27
CA PRO A 52 1.52 1.69 8.93
C PRO A 52 0.33 1.45 7.98
N GLU A 53 0.00 2.47 7.20
CA GLU A 53 -1.13 2.47 6.28
C GLU A 53 -0.85 3.40 5.10
N PHE A 54 -1.27 2.96 3.91
CA PHE A 54 -1.24 3.74 2.68
C PHE A 54 -2.62 4.31 2.37
N PRO A 55 -2.72 5.55 1.87
CA PRO A 55 -4.01 6.17 1.59
C PRO A 55 -4.70 5.48 0.41
N ILE A 56 -5.96 5.08 0.61
CA ILE A 56 -6.83 4.51 -0.43
C ILE A 56 -8.12 5.35 -0.51
N PRO A 57 -8.47 5.95 -1.67
CA PRO A 57 -7.72 5.93 -2.93
C PRO A 57 -6.40 6.70 -2.85
N SER A 58 -5.45 6.35 -3.72
CA SER A 58 -4.14 7.01 -3.78
C SER A 58 -4.30 8.50 -4.11
N PRO A 59 -3.91 9.42 -3.22
CA PRO A 59 -3.99 10.85 -3.46
C PRO A 59 -2.96 11.28 -4.49
N ALA A 60 -3.24 12.34 -5.24
CA ALA A 60 -2.38 12.81 -6.33
C ALA A 60 -0.92 13.01 -5.92
N TRP A 61 -0.67 13.58 -4.74
CA TRP A 61 0.68 13.80 -4.24
C TRP A 61 1.46 12.48 -4.05
N PHE A 62 0.79 11.40 -3.66
CA PHE A 62 1.44 10.10 -3.45
C PHE A 62 1.78 9.47 -4.79
N THR A 63 0.91 9.63 -5.79
CA THR A 63 1.18 9.25 -7.17
C THR A 63 2.40 10.01 -7.71
N ASP A 64 2.45 11.33 -7.55
CA ASP A 64 3.59 12.17 -7.98
C ASP A 64 4.89 11.77 -7.26
N PHE A 65 4.78 11.43 -5.97
CA PHE A 65 5.90 10.92 -5.17
C PHE A 65 6.44 9.60 -5.71
N CYS A 66 5.56 8.62 -5.98
CA CYS A 66 5.94 7.34 -6.59
C CYS A 66 6.59 7.53 -7.98
N GLN A 67 6.04 8.42 -8.80
CA GLN A 67 6.62 8.76 -10.10
C GLN A 67 8.01 9.38 -9.96
N THR A 68 8.19 10.30 -9.01
CA THR A 68 9.49 10.91 -8.73
C THR A 68 10.53 9.85 -8.35
N LEU A 69 10.17 8.91 -7.46
CA LEU A 69 11.05 7.81 -7.07
C LEU A 69 11.40 6.87 -8.23
N ALA A 70 10.48 6.67 -9.18
CA ALA A 70 10.74 5.93 -10.40
C ALA A 70 11.70 6.69 -11.32
N LEU A 71 11.51 8.00 -11.50
CA LEU A 71 12.35 8.87 -12.35
C LEU A 71 13.77 9.07 -11.79
N MET A 72 13.97 8.95 -10.47
CA MET A 72 15.31 8.96 -9.85
C MET A 72 16.13 7.71 -10.20
N GLN A 73 15.56 6.74 -10.91
CA GLN A 73 16.24 5.52 -11.34
C GLN A 73 16.69 5.71 -12.79
N THR A 74 17.91 5.24 -13.08
CA THR A 74 18.50 5.33 -14.43
C THR A 74 17.93 4.32 -15.42
N GLU A 75 17.15 3.35 -14.94
CA GLU A 75 16.50 2.32 -15.74
C GLU A 75 15.01 2.67 -15.97
N GLU A 76 14.45 2.27 -17.11
CA GLU A 76 13.00 2.37 -17.37
C GLU A 76 12.23 1.44 -16.42
N VAL A 77 11.97 1.92 -15.21
CA VAL A 77 11.22 1.18 -14.20
C VAL A 77 9.80 1.72 -14.10
N SER A 78 8.84 0.80 -14.02
CA SER A 78 7.44 1.16 -13.80
C SER A 78 7.26 1.99 -12.52
N ALA A 79 6.53 3.10 -12.64
CA ALA A 79 6.13 3.93 -11.51
C ALA A 79 4.99 3.31 -10.67
N ALA A 80 4.48 2.14 -11.05
CA ALA A 80 3.41 1.48 -10.32
C ALA A 80 3.93 0.87 -9.01
N PRO A 81 3.40 1.28 -7.84
CA PRO A 81 3.78 0.69 -6.57
C PRO A 81 3.30 -0.77 -6.49
N VAL A 82 4.18 -1.65 -6.03
CA VAL A 82 3.89 -3.08 -5.85
C VAL A 82 3.99 -3.42 -4.37
N GLU A 83 2.94 -3.98 -3.80
CA GLU A 83 2.97 -4.46 -2.42
C GLU A 83 3.91 -5.66 -2.27
N VAL A 84 4.73 -5.64 -1.22
CA VAL A 84 5.68 -6.72 -0.91
C VAL A 84 5.51 -7.19 0.53
N SER A 85 5.86 -8.44 0.77
CA SER A 85 5.78 -9.02 2.12
C SER A 85 6.85 -8.45 3.06
N ALA A 86 6.58 -8.48 4.36
CA ALA A 86 7.55 -8.07 5.39
C ALA A 86 8.87 -8.86 5.29
N SER A 87 8.84 -10.13 4.89
CA SER A 87 10.04 -10.95 4.71
C SER A 87 10.95 -10.43 3.58
N ILE A 88 10.36 -9.87 2.52
CA ILE A 88 11.11 -9.21 1.44
C ILE A 88 11.67 -7.88 1.95
N ALA A 89 10.85 -7.12 2.69
CA ALA A 89 11.23 -5.83 3.24
C ALA A 89 12.44 -5.91 4.20
N GLN A 90 12.52 -6.95 5.02
CA GLN A 90 13.65 -7.17 5.95
C GLN A 90 15.01 -7.33 5.25
N ARG A 91 15.02 -7.73 3.98
CA ARG A 91 16.24 -7.91 3.18
C ARG A 91 16.57 -6.70 2.32
N TRP A 92 15.77 -5.64 2.41
CA TRP A 92 15.95 -4.46 1.57
C TRP A 92 17.17 -3.65 2.02
N GLN A 93 17.84 -3.02 1.05
CA GLN A 93 18.95 -2.11 1.33
C GLN A 93 18.43 -0.90 2.11
N ARG A 94 19.02 -0.59 3.26
CA ARG A 94 18.59 0.53 4.11
C ARG A 94 18.69 1.86 3.38
N GLU A 95 19.66 1.96 2.48
CA GLU A 95 19.94 3.09 1.59
C GLU A 95 18.79 3.37 0.61
N LYS A 96 17.89 2.41 0.40
CA LYS A 96 16.72 2.54 -0.47
C LYS A 96 15.39 2.32 0.25
N LEU A 97 15.40 2.38 1.58
CA LEU A 97 14.20 2.32 2.43
C LEU A 97 13.78 3.73 2.86
N ILE A 98 12.50 4.04 2.65
CA ILE A 98 11.81 5.23 3.14
C ILE A 98 10.78 4.75 4.16
N GLU A 99 10.98 5.08 5.42
CA GLU A 99 10.12 4.63 6.51
C GLU A 99 9.32 5.79 7.09
N PHE A 100 8.00 5.65 7.07
CA PHE A 100 7.06 6.54 7.73
C PHE A 100 6.61 5.90 9.04
N GLN A 101 6.76 6.62 10.15
CA GLN A 101 6.33 6.15 11.48
C GLN A 101 4.81 6.30 11.67
N GLU A 102 4.19 7.18 10.90
CA GLU A 102 2.77 7.50 10.96
C GLU A 102 2.06 7.10 9.65
N PRO A 103 0.75 6.82 9.70
CA PRO A 103 -0.07 6.67 8.50
C PRO A 103 0.12 7.85 7.54
N LEU A 104 0.24 7.55 6.25
CA LEU A 104 0.41 8.59 5.25
C LEU A 104 -0.88 9.41 5.12
N PRO A 105 -0.85 10.74 5.33
CA PRO A 105 -2.05 11.56 5.31
C PRO A 105 -2.60 11.68 3.89
N THR A 106 -3.92 11.81 3.75
CA THR A 106 -4.55 12.09 2.46
C THR A 106 -4.05 13.42 1.87
N VAL A 107 -3.79 14.41 2.73
CA VAL A 107 -3.20 15.71 2.37
C VAL A 107 -2.04 16.01 3.33
N PRO A 108 -0.77 15.88 2.90
CA PRO A 108 0.37 16.19 3.73
C PRO A 108 0.51 17.71 3.89
N SER A 109 0.79 18.13 5.12
CA SER A 109 1.19 19.51 5.41
C SER A 109 2.49 19.87 4.68
N TYR A 110 2.74 21.16 4.53
CA TYR A 110 3.99 21.66 3.95
C TYR A 110 5.23 21.11 4.67
N ASP A 111 5.17 21.03 6.00
CA ASP A 111 6.28 20.53 6.82
C ASP A 111 6.56 19.04 6.58
N HIS A 112 5.52 18.22 6.41
CA HIS A 112 5.67 16.81 6.05
C HIS A 112 6.35 16.65 4.69
N LYS A 113 5.86 17.36 3.66
CA LYS A 113 6.48 17.34 2.33
C LYS A 113 7.96 17.73 2.38
N ARG A 114 8.28 18.79 3.13
CA ARG A 114 9.65 19.28 3.28
C ARG A 114 10.54 18.28 4.01
N ALA A 115 10.05 17.62 5.05
CA ALA A 115 10.79 16.59 5.77
C ALA A 115 11.11 15.39 4.87
N TRP A 116 10.13 14.93 4.09
CA TRP A 116 10.31 13.83 3.15
C TRP A 116 11.31 14.18 2.05
N TRP A 117 11.21 15.39 1.49
CA TRP A 117 12.13 15.86 0.46
C TRP A 117 13.57 15.97 0.97
N LYS A 118 13.76 16.46 2.20
CA LYS A 118 15.08 16.48 2.85
C LYS A 118 15.67 15.08 2.96
N HIS A 119 14.85 14.08 3.29
CA HIS A 119 15.33 12.70 3.40
C HIS A 119 15.77 12.12 2.05
N LEU A 120 15.10 12.49 0.96
CA LEU A 120 15.43 12.05 -0.40
C LEU A 120 16.65 12.75 -1.00
N CYS A 121 16.83 14.03 -0.70
CA CYS A 121 17.92 14.85 -1.28
C CYS A 121 19.21 14.82 -0.47
N GLN A 122 19.22 14.24 0.73
CA GLN A 122 20.47 14.10 1.49
C GLN A 122 21.37 13.06 0.80
N PRO A 123 22.61 13.41 0.43
CA PRO A 123 23.57 12.43 -0.04
C PRO A 123 23.80 11.43 1.10
N ARG A 124 23.49 10.16 0.84
CA ARG A 124 23.84 9.04 1.71
C ARG A 124 25.28 8.63 1.44
#